data_AF-A0A4E0R624-F1
#
_entry.id   AF-A0A4E0R624-F1
#
_cell.length_a   1.000
_cell.length_b   1.000
_cell.length_c   1.000
_cell.angle_alpha   90.00
_cell.angle_beta   90.00
_cell.angle_gamma   90.00
#
_symmetry.space_group_name_H-M   'P 1'
#
loop_
_entity.id
_entity.type
_entity.pdbx_description
1 polymer ?
#
loop_
_entity_poly.entity_id
_entity_poly.type
_entity_poly.pdbx_seq_one_letter_code
_entity_poly.pdbx_strand_id
1 'polypeptide(L)'
;MELFGGEVPPPPGQCTQAEIDAAYEKGRQACIADPSSCNINSSDNATFESSTGELHIPFVDVPGAFGTTQTFDVYLMQKPLTFTFDLDMDRIRFSSDTEQ
;
A
#
# COMPACT_ATOMS: atom_id res chain seq x y z
N MET A 1 -14.14 17.47 42.46
CA MET A 1 -13.54 17.36 41.12
C MET A 1 -12.24 16.61 41.29
N GLU A 2 -12.02 15.37 40.87
CA GLU A 2 -12.82 14.35 40.17
C GLU A 2 -12.26 13.00 40.68
N LEU A 3 -13.07 12.21 41.39
CA LEU A 3 -13.54 10.87 40.96
C LEU A 3 -12.47 10.02 40.25
N PHE A 4 -11.60 9.38 41.04
CA PHE A 4 -10.91 8.15 40.65
C PHE A 4 -11.97 7.04 40.50
N GLY A 5 -12.62 6.98 39.34
CA GLY A 5 -13.44 5.86 38.92
C GLY A 5 -12.53 4.68 38.60
N GLY A 6 -12.60 3.63 39.41
CA GLY A 6 -11.83 2.41 39.20
C GLY A 6 -12.28 1.70 37.93
N GLU A 7 -11.39 1.61 36.95
CA GLU A 7 -11.46 0.58 35.92
C GLU A 7 -10.46 -0.50 36.28
N VAL A 8 -11.00 -1.69 36.56
CA VAL A 8 -10.24 -2.92 36.78
C VAL A 8 -9.44 -3.19 35.49
N PRO A 9 -8.13 -3.48 35.57
CA PRO A 9 -7.35 -3.80 34.38
C PRO A 9 -8.00 -5.02 33.67
N PRO A 10 -8.19 -4.96 32.35
CA PRO A 10 -8.81 -6.05 31.61
C PRO A 10 -7.97 -7.34 31.76
N PRO A 11 -8.62 -8.52 31.75
CA PRO A 11 -7.91 -9.78 31.85
C PRO A 11 -6.88 -9.92 30.71
N PRO A 12 -5.73 -10.57 30.96
CA PRO A 12 -4.70 -10.75 29.95
C PRO A 12 -5.29 -11.47 28.73
N GLY A 13 -5.32 -10.78 27.59
CA GLY A 13 -5.82 -11.32 26.32
C GLY A 13 -7.05 -10.63 25.73
N GLN A 14 -7.62 -9.59 26.35
CA GLN A 14 -8.70 -8.79 25.76
C GLN A 14 -8.41 -7.30 25.87
N CYS A 15 -8.01 -6.67 24.76
CA CYS A 15 -8.00 -5.21 24.66
C CYS A 15 -9.45 -4.69 24.75
N THR A 16 -9.68 -3.69 25.57
CA THR A 16 -10.95 -2.94 25.59
C THR A 16 -11.10 -2.14 24.30
N GLN A 17 -12.33 -1.75 23.95
CA GLN A 17 -12.58 -0.93 22.77
C GLN A 17 -11.84 0.41 22.84
N ALA A 18 -11.76 1.01 24.03
CA ALA A 18 -11.01 2.26 24.23
C ALA A 18 -9.51 2.10 23.96
N GLU A 19 -8.91 0.98 24.36
CA GLU A 19 -7.51 0.68 24.06
C GLU A 19 -7.28 0.42 22.57
N ILE A 20 -8.24 -0.24 21.90
CA ILE A 20 -8.22 -0.44 20.45
C ILE A 20 -8.30 0.90 19.72
N ASP A 21 -9.25 1.76 20.07
CA ASP A 21 -9.44 3.07 19.46
C ASP A 21 -8.22 3.98 19.67
N ALA A 22 -7.64 3.95 20.88
CA ALA A 22 -6.41 4.67 21.20
C ALA A 22 -5.21 4.16 20.38
N ALA A 23 -5.10 2.85 20.18
CA ALA A 23 -4.07 2.25 19.33
C ALA A 23 -4.24 2.64 17.85
N TYR A 24 -5.48 2.64 17.34
CA TYR A 24 -5.79 3.12 15.99
C TYR A 24 -5.45 4.59 15.80
N GLU A 25 -5.84 5.44 16.75
CA GLU A 25 -5.52 6.86 16.69
C GLU A 25 -4.01 7.09 16.70
N LYS A 26 -3.29 6.38 17.58
CA LYS A 26 -1.83 6.47 17.66
C LYS A 26 -1.15 6.02 16.36
N GLY A 27 -1.60 4.93 15.76
CA GLY A 27 -1.12 4.47 14.45
C GLY A 27 -1.39 5.50 13.36
N ARG A 28 -2.59 6.08 13.33
CA ARG A 28 -2.94 7.14 12.37
C ARG A 28 -2.05 8.36 12.52
N GLN A 29 -1.82 8.83 13.75
CA GLN A 29 -0.93 9.97 14.00
C GLN A 29 0.52 9.67 13.62
N ALA A 30 0.99 8.44 13.81
CA ALA A 30 2.31 8.03 13.35
C ALA A 30 2.44 8.14 11.81
N CYS A 31 1.42 7.68 11.07
CA CYS A 31 1.39 7.82 9.61
C CYS A 31 1.23 9.28 9.13
N ILE A 32 0.54 10.12 9.88
CA ILE A 32 0.45 11.56 9.58
C ILE A 32 1.81 12.24 9.79
N ALA A 33 2.51 11.87 10.86
CA ALA A 33 3.81 12.45 11.21
C ALA A 33 4.94 11.97 10.27
N ASP A 34 4.89 10.71 9.84
CA ASP A 34 5.83 10.12 8.88
C ASP A 34 5.06 9.27 7.87
N PRO A 35 4.57 9.87 6.77
CA PRO A 35 3.81 9.13 5.77
C PRO A 35 4.64 8.07 5.04
N SER A 36 5.98 8.18 5.00
CA SER A 36 6.85 7.14 4.44
C SER A 36 6.86 5.87 5.29
N SER A 37 6.78 5.97 6.62
CA SER A 37 6.72 4.78 7.52
C SER A 37 5.49 3.90 7.30
N CYS A 38 4.44 4.48 6.70
CA CYS A 38 3.20 3.79 6.36
C CYS A 38 3.01 3.63 4.85
N ASN A 39 4.08 3.79 4.05
CA ASN A 39 4.04 3.72 2.58
C ASN A 39 2.95 4.60 1.95
N ILE A 40 2.63 5.75 2.55
CA ILE A 40 1.70 6.74 1.98
C ILE A 40 2.43 7.63 0.98
N ASN A 41 3.74 7.82 1.17
CA ASN A 41 4.63 8.55 0.26
C ASN A 41 5.44 7.61 -0.66
N SER A 42 5.16 6.29 -0.68
CA SER A 42 5.74 5.45 -1.72
C SER A 42 5.26 6.02 -3.05
N SER A 43 6.20 6.33 -3.93
CA SER A 43 5.94 6.90 -5.24
C SER A 43 5.36 5.82 -6.16
N ASP A 44 4.23 5.23 -5.75
CA ASP A 44 3.52 4.17 -6.46
C ASP A 44 2.60 4.76 -7.54
N ASN A 45 2.93 5.97 -7.98
CA ASN A 45 2.34 6.55 -9.17
C ASN A 45 2.96 5.87 -10.39
N ALA A 46 2.21 5.84 -11.49
CA ALA A 46 2.81 5.49 -12.76
C ALA A 46 4.00 6.42 -13.06
N THR A 47 5.14 5.84 -13.43
CA THR A 47 6.37 6.59 -13.73
C THR A 47 6.73 6.43 -15.21
N PHE A 48 7.21 7.53 -15.82
CA PHE A 48 7.66 7.53 -17.22
C PHE A 48 9.13 7.94 -17.32
N GLU A 49 9.97 7.04 -17.84
CA GLU A 49 11.39 7.28 -18.10
C GLU A 49 11.59 7.78 -19.54
N SER A 50 11.86 9.08 -19.67
CA SER A 50 12.00 9.74 -20.96
C SER A 50 13.19 9.27 -21.80
N SER A 51 14.24 8.73 -21.16
CA SER A 51 15.45 8.26 -21.86
C SER A 51 15.24 6.92 -22.58
N THR A 52 14.35 6.07 -22.06
CA THR A 52 14.04 4.75 -22.62
C THR A 52 12.65 4.68 -23.25
N GLY A 53 11.77 5.64 -22.96
CA GLY A 53 10.36 5.61 -23.35
C GLY A 53 9.54 4.60 -22.54
N GLU A 54 10.02 4.19 -21.36
CA GLU A 54 9.37 3.20 -20.52
C GLU A 54 8.32 3.84 -19.61
N LEU A 55 7.13 3.26 -19.57
CA LEU A 55 6.07 3.58 -18.61
C LEU A 55 5.89 2.39 -17.67
N HIS A 56 6.15 2.59 -16.38
CA HIS A 56 5.91 1.59 -15.33
C HIS A 56 4.66 1.96 -14.55
N ILE A 57 3.74 1.00 -14.43
CA ILE A 57 2.51 1.10 -13.64
C ILE A 57 2.60 0.05 -12.53
N PRO A 58 2.84 0.48 -11.27
CA PRO A 58 2.95 -0.44 -10.15
C PRO A 58 1.56 -0.83 -9.60
N PHE A 59 1.51 -1.94 -8.86
CA PHE A 59 0.34 -2.40 -8.07
C PHE A 59 -0.98 -2.54 -8.84
N VAL A 60 -0.96 -3.11 -10.04
CA VAL A 60 -2.18 -3.41 -10.80
C VAL A 60 -2.85 -4.66 -10.23
N ASP A 61 -3.91 -4.44 -9.45
CA ASP A 61 -4.74 -5.51 -8.88
C ASP A 61 -5.74 -6.08 -9.90
N VAL A 62 -5.71 -7.39 -10.08
CA VAL A 62 -6.64 -8.12 -10.94
C VAL A 62 -7.27 -9.31 -10.21
N PRO A 63 -8.51 -9.69 -10.55
CA PRO A 63 -9.13 -10.90 -10.00
C PRO A 63 -8.33 -12.16 -10.36
N GLY A 64 -7.99 -12.94 -9.34
CA GLY A 64 -7.40 -14.28 -9.46
C GLY A 64 -8.41 -15.40 -9.23
N ALA A 65 -7.92 -16.64 -9.24
CA ALA A 65 -8.75 -17.81 -8.99
C ALA A 65 -9.29 -17.81 -7.55
N PHE A 66 -10.47 -18.38 -7.35
CA PHE A 66 -11.06 -18.57 -6.00
C PHE A 66 -11.21 -17.29 -5.17
N GLY A 67 -11.41 -16.13 -5.82
CA GLY A 67 -11.64 -14.86 -5.13
C GLY A 67 -10.39 -14.21 -4.54
N THR A 68 -9.20 -14.69 -4.90
CA THR A 68 -7.94 -14.01 -4.55
C THR A 68 -7.75 -12.78 -5.45
N THR A 69 -7.06 -11.76 -4.94
CA THR A 69 -6.49 -10.68 -5.77
C THR A 69 -5.05 -11.02 -6.12
N GLN A 70 -4.66 -10.75 -7.36
CA GLN A 70 -3.26 -10.83 -7.80
C GLN A 70 -2.79 -9.43 -8.16
N THR A 71 -1.61 -9.05 -7.70
CA THR A 71 -1.03 -7.73 -7.93
C THR A 71 0.12 -7.84 -8.92
N PHE A 72 0.17 -6.96 -9.91
CA PHE A 72 1.16 -6.97 -10.98
C PHE A 72 1.88 -5.64 -11.13
N ASP A 73 3.15 -5.72 -11.51
CA ASP A 73 3.86 -4.62 -12.14
C ASP A 73 3.73 -4.72 -13.66
N VAL A 74 3.29 -3.63 -14.27
CA VAL A 74 3.07 -3.54 -15.72
C VAL A 74 4.04 -2.55 -16.32
N TYR A 75 4.76 -2.97 -17.35
CA TYR A 75 5.68 -2.14 -18.11
C TYR A 75 5.16 -1.97 -19.53
N LEU A 76 5.17 -0.72 -20.02
CA LEU A 76 4.84 -0.39 -21.40
C LEU A 76 5.98 0.37 -22.05
N MET A 77 6.13 0.21 -23.36
CA MET A 77 7.15 0.86 -24.17
C MET A 77 6.51 1.83 -25.15
N GLN A 78 6.94 3.09 -25.11
CA GLN A 78 6.48 4.13 -26.01
C GLN A 78 6.89 3.82 -27.46
N LYS A 79 5.95 3.93 -28.39
CA LYS A 79 6.27 3.92 -29.82
C LYS A 79 7.01 5.21 -30.20
N PRO A 80 8.10 5.13 -30.98
CA PRO A 80 8.89 6.30 -31.36
C PRO A 80 8.04 7.45 -31.88
N LEU A 81 8.22 8.63 -31.30
CA LEU A 81 7.55 9.88 -31.70
C LEU A 81 6.02 9.88 -31.55
N THR A 82 5.44 9.04 -30.68
CA THR A 82 3.99 9.00 -30.44
C THR A 82 3.65 9.00 -28.95
N PHE A 83 2.40 9.28 -28.57
CA PHE A 83 1.88 9.05 -27.22
C PHE A 83 1.32 7.62 -27.03
N THR A 84 1.59 6.72 -27.96
CA THR A 84 1.10 5.33 -27.87
C THR A 84 2.15 4.44 -27.25
N PHE A 85 1.70 3.47 -26.45
CA PHE A 85 2.55 2.52 -25.76
C PHE A 85 2.13 1.10 -26.13
N ASP A 86 3.11 0.23 -26.35
CA ASP A 86 2.87 -1.21 -26.44
C ASP A 86 3.16 -1.84 -25.08
N LEU A 87 2.35 -2.84 -24.72
CA LEU A 87 2.58 -3.64 -23.53
C LEU A 87 3.85 -4.49 -23.72
N ASP A 88 4.75 -4.45 -22.74
CA ASP A 88 5.91 -5.32 -22.73
C ASP A 88 5.55 -6.66 -22.07
N MET A 89 5.22 -7.64 -22.91
CA MET A 89 4.77 -8.97 -22.47
C MET A 89 5.85 -9.76 -21.71
N ASP A 90 7.13 -9.43 -21.88
CA ASP A 90 8.24 -10.12 -21.21
C ASP A 90 8.49 -9.56 -19.78
N ARG A 91 7.80 -8.47 -19.43
CA ARG A 91 8.00 -7.75 -18.17
C ARG A 91 6.74 -7.58 -17.33
N ILE A 92 5.70 -8.36 -17.61
CA ILE A 92 4.60 -8.51 -16.66
C ILE A 92 5.09 -9.36 -15.50
N ARG A 93 5.28 -8.73 -14.33
CA ARG A 93 5.79 -9.41 -13.13
C ARG A 93 4.70 -9.45 -12.07
N PHE A 94 4.59 -10.57 -11.38
CA PHE A 94 3.82 -10.62 -10.14
C PHE A 94 4.53 -9.74 -9.12
N SER A 95 3.81 -8.77 -8.57
CA SER A 95 4.26 -8.00 -7.40
C SER A 95 4.07 -8.90 -6.18
N SER A 96 4.96 -9.87 -6.00
CA SER A 96 4.98 -10.69 -4.80
C SER A 96 5.57 -9.87 -3.65
N ASP A 97 4.76 -9.02 -3.03
CA ASP A 97 5.06 -8.52 -1.70
C ASP A 97 4.49 -9.51 -0.68
N THR A 98 5.31 -10.49 -0.31
CA THR A 98 5.17 -11.17 0.97
C THR A 98 6.54 -11.57 1.51
N GLU A 99 7.50 -10.64 1.58
CA GLU A 99 8.59 -10.74 2.57
C GLU A 99 9.04 -9.34 3.01
N GLN A 100 8.38 -8.82 4.05
CA GLN A 100 9.03 -8.35 5.28
C GLN A 100 8.02 -8.08 6.39
#